data_AF-A0A251V972-F1
#
_entry.id   AF-A0A251V972-F1
#
_cell.length_a   1.000
_cell.length_b   1.000
_cell.length_c   1.000
_cell.angle_alpha   90.00
_cell.angle_beta   90.00
_cell.angle_gamma   90.00
#
_symmetry.space_group_name_H-M   'P 1'
#
loop_
_entity.id
_entity.type
_entity.pdbx_description
1 polymer ?
#
loop_
_entity_poly.entity_id
_entity_poly.type
_entity_poly.pdbx_seq_one_letter_code
_entity_poly.pdbx_strand_id
1 'polypeptide(L)'
;MENRFKAIQEAYEVLMDPTRRRIYNSTDEFDDEIPTDCSPQDFFKVLGPAFMRNGRWSVSQPIPTLGDDNTPLKEVDAFYDFWFAFKCLREFPHEDEYDLEQAESRDHKRWKDKTQSFQKRRERKNMREFVR
;
A
#
# COMPACT_ATOMS: atom_id res chain seq x y z
N MET A 1 24.48 -16.20 20.09
CA MET A 1 24.90 -14.80 19.93
C MET A 1 24.99 -14.44 18.45
N GLU A 2 25.64 -15.28 17.64
CA GLU A 2 25.79 -15.13 16.19
C GLU A 2 24.47 -14.94 15.40
N ASN A 3 23.41 -15.70 15.71
CA ASN A 3 22.11 -15.53 15.05
C ASN A 3 21.45 -14.17 15.29
N ARG A 4 21.69 -13.54 16.45
CA ARG A 4 21.15 -12.20 16.73
C ARG A 4 21.87 -11.13 15.90
N PHE A 5 23.19 -11.26 15.74
CA PHE A 5 23.97 -10.36 14.89
C PHE A 5 23.55 -10.48 13.43
N LYS A 6 23.34 -11.70 12.92
CA LYS A 6 22.83 -11.94 11.55
C LYS A 6 21.46 -11.29 11.34
N ALA A 7 20.51 -11.50 12.26
CA ALA A 7 19.19 -10.88 12.18
C ALA A 7 19.23 -9.34 12.22
N ILE A 8 20.11 -8.75 13.04
CA ILE A 8 20.30 -7.29 13.08
C ILE A 8 20.85 -6.78 11.75
N GLN A 9 21.82 -7.48 11.16
CA GLN A 9 22.40 -7.11 9.88
C GLN A 9 21.38 -7.19 8.75
N GLU A 10 20.61 -8.27 8.67
CA GLU A 10 19.52 -8.42 7.69
C GLU A 10 18.48 -7.32 7.82
N ALA A 11 18.05 -7.02 9.06
CA ALA A 11 17.12 -5.92 9.33
C ALA A 11 17.69 -4.57 8.87
N TYR A 12 18.98 -4.30 9.12
CA TYR A 12 19.63 -3.08 8.65
C TYR A 12 19.63 -2.98 7.11
N GLU A 13 20.00 -4.06 6.42
CA GLU A 13 20.04 -4.09 4.95
C GLU A 13 18.66 -3.88 4.31
N VAL A 14 17.59 -4.39 4.94
CA VAL A 14 16.21 -4.21 4.45
C VAL A 14 15.67 -2.81 4.79
N LEU A 15 15.88 -2.33 6.01
CA LEU A 15 15.27 -1.08 6.49
C LEU A 15 16.00 0.18 6.02
N MET A 16 17.27 0.07 5.62
CA MET A 16 18.04 1.20 5.08
C MET A 16 17.72 1.50 3.62
N ASP A 17 17.37 0.50 2.81
CA ASP A 17 16.97 0.69 1.43
C ASP A 17 15.47 1.08 1.38
N PRO A 18 15.11 2.27 0.86
CA PRO A 18 13.71 2.72 0.85
C PRO A 18 12.75 1.79 0.08
N THR A 19 13.25 1.12 -0.97
CA THR A 19 12.45 0.21 -1.79
C THR A 19 12.24 -1.11 -1.05
N ARG A 20 13.31 -1.71 -0.50
CA ARG A 20 13.22 -2.95 0.29
C ARG A 20 12.39 -2.73 1.55
N ARG A 21 12.54 -1.60 2.23
CA ARG A 21 11.71 -1.22 3.38
C ARG A 21 10.24 -1.09 2.99
N ARG A 22 9.94 -0.47 1.84
CA ARG A 22 8.56 -0.34 1.36
C ARG A 22 7.94 -1.69 1.06
N ILE A 23 8.67 -2.58 0.39
CA ILE A 23 8.25 -3.95 0.13
C ILE A 23 7.99 -4.69 1.44
N TYR A 24 8.95 -4.68 2.36
CA TYR A 24 8.82 -5.30 3.68
C TYR A 24 7.59 -4.78 4.44
N ASN A 25 7.43 -3.46 4.49
CA ASN A 25 6.27 -2.85 5.13
C ASN A 25 4.96 -3.23 4.45
N SER A 26 4.95 -3.50 3.14
CA SER A 26 3.73 -3.81 2.38
C SER A 26 3.27 -5.25 2.56
N THR A 27 4.20 -6.15 2.87
CA THR A 27 3.95 -7.59 3.16
C THR A 27 3.67 -7.87 4.64
N ASP A 28 3.93 -6.89 5.51
CA ASP A 28 3.61 -6.99 6.94
C ASP A 28 2.10 -7.17 7.17
N GLU A 29 1.73 -7.86 8.24
CA GLU A 29 0.33 -8.11 8.57
C GLU A 29 -0.41 -6.79 8.81
N PHE A 30 -1.52 -6.59 8.09
CA PHE A 30 -2.32 -5.38 8.16
C PHE A 30 -3.80 -5.71 8.09
N ASP A 31 -4.58 -4.98 8.87
CA ASP A 31 -6.04 -5.07 8.83
C ASP A 31 -6.57 -4.28 7.63
N ASP A 32 -6.80 -5.01 6.54
CA ASP A 32 -7.36 -4.53 5.28
C ASP A 32 -8.90 -4.45 5.28
N GLU A 33 -9.56 -4.71 6.41
CA GLU A 33 -11.02 -4.63 6.49
C GLU A 33 -11.50 -3.18 6.29
N ILE A 34 -12.50 -3.01 5.44
CA ILE A 34 -13.19 -1.73 5.24
C ILE A 34 -14.64 -1.94 5.67
N PRO A 35 -15.14 -1.20 6.67
CA PRO A 35 -16.54 -1.30 7.07
C PRO A 35 -17.47 -0.95 5.90
N THR A 36 -18.35 -1.88 5.52
CA THR A 36 -19.30 -1.68 4.41
C THR A 36 -20.66 -1.15 4.87
N ASP A 37 -20.96 -1.26 6.16
CA ASP A 37 -22.21 -0.78 6.75
C ASP A 37 -21.93 -0.17 8.12
N CYS A 38 -22.61 0.92 8.44
CA CYS A 38 -22.57 1.57 9.73
C CYS A 38 -23.87 2.32 9.99
N SER A 39 -24.32 2.33 11.24
CA SER A 39 -25.41 3.22 11.64
C SER A 39 -24.96 4.68 11.47
N PRO A 40 -25.84 5.63 11.09
CA PRO A 40 -25.46 7.04 10.97
C PRO A 40 -24.84 7.60 12.25
N GLN A 41 -25.27 7.12 13.43
CA GLN A 41 -24.77 7.56 14.73
C GLN A 41 -23.35 7.07 15.03
N ASP A 42 -22.94 5.95 14.43
CA ASP A 42 -21.62 5.36 14.61
C ASP A 42 -20.64 5.72 13.48
N PHE A 43 -21.04 6.55 12.51
CA PHE A 43 -20.26 6.88 11.30
C PHE A 43 -18.80 7.24 11.62
N PHE A 44 -18.57 8.24 12.48
CA PHE A 44 -17.22 8.68 12.83
C PHE A 44 -16.44 7.64 13.63
N LYS A 45 -17.14 6.89 14.49
CA LYS A 45 -16.55 5.86 15.33
C LYS A 45 -16.08 4.64 14.52
N VAL A 46 -16.81 4.30 13.46
CA VAL A 46 -16.52 3.14 12.61
C VAL A 46 -15.56 3.50 11.49
N LEU A 47 -15.85 4.56 10.71
CA LEU A 47 -15.05 4.90 9.54
C LEU A 47 -13.82 5.75 9.88
N GLY A 48 -13.85 6.54 10.96
CA GLY A 48 -12.69 7.34 11.38
C GLY A 48 -11.42 6.50 11.57
N PRO A 49 -11.46 5.41 12.36
CA PRO A 49 -10.34 4.48 12.49
C PRO A 49 -9.93 3.84 11.17
N ALA A 50 -10.89 3.49 10.30
CA ALA A 50 -10.60 2.87 9.00
C ALA A 50 -9.79 3.83 8.09
N PHE A 51 -10.18 5.11 8.02
CA PHE A 51 -9.44 6.12 7.28
C PHE A 51 -8.05 6.38 7.87
N MET A 52 -7.92 6.47 9.19
CA MET A 52 -6.62 6.67 9.84
C MET A 52 -5.68 5.49 9.61
N ARG A 53 -6.20 4.26 9.73
CA ARG A 53 -5.45 3.03 9.46
C ARG A 53 -4.96 2.97 8.02
N ASN A 54 -5.84 3.19 7.05
CA ASN A 54 -5.49 3.15 5.63
C ASN A 54 -4.62 4.33 5.20
N GLY A 55 -4.72 5.47 5.89
CA GLY A 55 -3.93 6.65 5.61
C GLY A 55 -2.41 6.42 5.74
N ARG A 56 -1.97 5.44 6.53
CA ARG A 56 -0.56 4.97 6.59
C ARG A 56 0.03 4.71 5.20
N TRP A 57 -0.79 4.26 4.26
CA TRP A 57 -0.37 3.95 2.91
C TRP A 57 -0.32 5.16 1.99
N SER A 58 -0.69 6.35 2.45
CA SER A 58 -0.64 7.56 1.62
C SER A 58 0.79 7.99 1.32
N VAL A 59 1.07 8.26 0.04
CA VAL A 59 2.27 8.97 -0.41
C VAL A 59 2.29 10.41 0.11
N SER A 60 1.12 11.05 0.25
CA SER A 60 0.99 12.43 0.71
C SER A 60 0.70 12.47 2.20
N GLN A 61 1.48 13.26 2.95
CA GLN A 61 1.32 13.48 4.38
C GLN A 61 1.26 15.00 4.66
N PRO A 62 0.56 15.46 5.71
CA PRO A 62 -0.23 14.67 6.67
C PRO A 62 -1.59 14.22 6.09
N ILE A 63 -2.14 13.14 6.65
CA ILE A 63 -3.48 12.65 6.30
C ILE A 63 -4.53 13.51 7.02
N PRO A 64 -5.58 13.99 6.33
CA PRO A 64 -6.67 14.71 6.97
C PRO A 64 -7.52 13.76 7.83
N THR A 65 -7.99 14.25 8.97
CA THR A 65 -8.92 13.52 9.84
C THR A 65 -10.34 13.60 9.30
N LEU A 66 -11.17 12.58 9.57
CA LEU A 66 -12.58 12.56 9.16
C LEU A 66 -13.42 13.69 9.80
N GLY A 67 -13.02 14.16 10.99
CA GLY A 67 -13.74 15.20 11.72
C GLY A 67 -14.90 14.64 12.56
N ASP A 68 -15.92 15.47 12.75
CA ASP A 68 -17.12 15.26 13.55
C ASP A 68 -18.32 16.07 12.98
N ASP A 69 -19.46 16.05 13.68
CA ASP A 69 -20.69 16.76 13.29
C ASP A 69 -20.55 18.29 13.18
N ASN A 70 -19.52 18.88 13.80
CA ASN A 70 -19.30 20.33 13.81
C ASN A 70 -18.22 20.75 12.81
N THR A 71 -17.66 19.81 12.06
CA THR A 71 -16.56 20.06 11.13
C THR A 71 -17.03 20.97 9.98
N PRO A 72 -16.35 22.10 9.73
CA PRO A 72 -16.74 23.02 8.66
C PRO A 72 -16.74 22.32 7.30
N LEU A 73 -17.71 22.65 6.44
CA LEU A 73 -17.85 22.04 5.11
C LEU A 73 -16.56 22.10 4.29
N LYS A 74 -15.79 23.19 4.41
CA LYS A 74 -14.49 23.34 3.74
C LYS A 74 -13.47 22.26 4.13
N GLU A 75 -13.48 21.83 5.39
CA GLU A 75 -12.59 20.78 5.88
C GLU A 75 -13.09 19.39 5.43
N VAL A 76 -14.41 19.21 5.39
CA VAL A 76 -15.05 18.01 4.82
C VAL A 76 -14.69 17.86 3.34
N ASP A 77 -14.79 18.93 2.55
CA ASP A 77 -14.42 18.93 1.13
C ASP A 77 -12.93 18.59 0.95
N ALA A 78 -12.04 19.20 1.74
CA ALA A 78 -10.60 18.93 1.68
C ALA A 78 -10.27 17.48 2.07
N PHE A 79 -10.99 16.89 3.02
CA PHE A 79 -10.88 15.49 3.38
C PHE A 79 -11.22 14.59 2.18
N TYR A 80 -12.37 14.81 1.54
CA TYR A 80 -12.76 13.99 0.39
C TYR A 80 -11.87 14.21 -0.82
N ASP A 81 -11.42 15.44 -1.09
CA ASP A 81 -10.46 15.73 -2.16
C ASP A 81 -9.16 14.94 -1.99
N PHE A 82 -8.65 14.85 -0.76
CA PHE A 82 -7.47 14.03 -0.45
C PHE A 82 -7.71 12.55 -0.78
N TRP A 83 -8.84 11.99 -0.37
CA TRP A 83 -9.15 10.57 -0.57
C TRP A 83 -9.49 10.24 -2.03
N PHE A 84 -10.15 11.14 -2.76
CA PHE A 84 -10.35 11.00 -4.20
C PHE A 84 -9.04 11.07 -5.00
N ALA A 85 -8.08 11.85 -4.50
CA ALA A 85 -6.73 11.94 -5.06
C ALA A 85 -5.73 10.95 -4.42
N PHE A 86 -6.19 9.98 -3.64
CA PHE A 86 -5.34 9.12 -2.82
C PHE A 86 -4.32 8.35 -3.67
N LYS A 87 -3.06 8.42 -3.26
CA LYS A 87 -1.96 7.69 -3.88
C LYS A 87 -1.39 6.72 -2.85
N CYS A 88 -1.54 5.43 -3.12
CA CYS A 88 -1.03 4.36 -2.28
C CYS A 88 0.48 4.12 -2.52
N LEU A 89 1.24 4.03 -1.43
CA LEU A 89 2.66 3.65 -1.39
C LEU A 89 2.83 2.13 -1.17
N ARG A 90 1.75 1.39 -0.89
CA ARG A 90 1.82 -0.07 -0.71
C ARG A 90 2.22 -0.71 -2.04
N GLU A 91 3.28 -1.51 -2.01
CA GLU A 91 3.80 -2.25 -3.14
C GLU A 91 3.94 -3.71 -2.75
N PHE A 92 3.14 -4.57 -3.37
CA PHE A 92 3.35 -6.01 -3.26
C PHE A 92 4.49 -6.38 -4.20
N PRO A 93 5.61 -6.92 -3.69
CA PRO A 93 6.55 -7.57 -4.57
C PRO A 93 5.76 -8.70 -5.23
N HIS A 94 5.60 -8.64 -6.54
CA HIS A 94 5.47 -9.89 -7.25
C HIS A 94 6.75 -10.66 -6.91
N GLU A 95 6.62 -11.86 -6.35
CA GLU A 95 7.68 -12.83 -6.60
C GLU A 95 7.88 -12.81 -8.10
N ASP A 96 9.08 -12.42 -8.54
CA ASP A 96 9.40 -12.45 -9.94
C ASP A 96 9.32 -13.92 -10.35
N GLU A 97 8.15 -14.33 -10.81
CA GLU A 97 7.77 -15.72 -11.14
C GLU A 97 8.77 -16.32 -12.13
N TYR A 98 9.50 -15.45 -12.82
CA TYR A 98 10.55 -15.74 -13.77
C TYR A 98 11.88 -15.14 -13.36
N ASP A 99 12.82 -16.01 -12.98
CA ASP A 99 14.24 -15.66 -12.98
C ASP A 99 14.68 -15.34 -14.44
N LEU A 100 15.10 -14.08 -14.65
CA LEU A 100 15.53 -13.56 -15.94
C LEU A 100 16.94 -14.05 -16.32
N GLU A 101 17.71 -14.57 -15.37
CA GLU A 101 18.99 -15.22 -15.62
C GLU A 101 18.81 -16.64 -16.16
N GLN A 102 17.67 -17.27 -15.87
CA GLN A 102 17.26 -18.57 -16.44
C GLN A 102 16.49 -18.45 -17.77
N ALA A 103 16.57 -17.32 -18.46
CA ALA A 103 15.93 -17.16 -19.76
C ALA A 103 16.74 -17.87 -20.87
N GLU A 104 16.12 -18.86 -21.53
CA GLU A 104 16.77 -19.68 -22.57
C GLU A 104 17.17 -18.90 -23.83
N SER A 105 16.60 -17.72 -24.07
CA SER A 105 16.88 -16.88 -25.23
C SER A 105 16.54 -15.40 -24.94
N ARG A 106 17.08 -14.49 -25.75
CA ARG A 106 16.76 -13.04 -25.70
C ARG A 106 15.27 -12.79 -25.86
N ASP A 107 14.59 -13.55 -26.72
CA ASP A 107 13.15 -13.42 -26.94
C ASP A 107 12.36 -13.94 -25.74
N HIS A 108 12.82 -15.03 -25.12
CA HIS A 108 12.26 -15.56 -23.88
C HIS A 108 12.40 -14.56 -22.73
N LYS A 109 13.56 -13.89 -22.61
CA LYS A 109 13.79 -12.83 -21.63
C LYS A 109 12.85 -11.64 -21.83
N ARG A 110 12.72 -11.17 -23.08
CA ARG A 110 11.76 -10.08 -23.42
C ARG A 110 10.32 -10.45 -23.11
N TRP A 111 9.92 -11.70 -23.36
CA TRP A 111 8.57 -12.16 -23.06
C TRP A 111 8.33 -12.20 -21.53
N LYS A 112 9.27 -12.76 -20.76
CA LYS A 112 9.24 -12.78 -19.29
C LYS A 112 9.09 -11.36 -18.70
N ASP A 113 9.95 -10.42 -19.12
CA ASP A 113 9.88 -9.00 -18.72
C ASP A 113 8.51 -8.38 -19.02
N LYS A 114 7.98 -8.63 -20.22
CA LYS A 114 6.71 -8.07 -20.66
C LYS A 114 5.54 -8.63 -19.84
N THR A 115 5.51 -9.94 -19.61
CA THR A 115 4.49 -10.62 -18.80
C THR A 115 4.47 -10.08 -17.37
N GLN A 116 5.63 -9.98 -16.74
CA GLN A 116 5.78 -9.45 -15.37
C GLN A 116 5.36 -7.97 -15.29
N SER A 117 5.73 -7.14 -16.28
CA SER A 117 5.30 -5.74 -16.33
C SER A 117 3.78 -5.60 -16.49
N PHE A 118 3.14 -6.51 -17.23
CA PHE A 118 1.69 -6.52 -17.43
C PHE A 118 0.96 -6.90 -16.14
N GLN A 119 1.42 -7.94 -15.44
CA GLN A 119 0.89 -8.35 -14.14
C GLN A 119 0.98 -7.20 -13.12
N LYS A 120 2.18 -6.59 -12.95
CA LYS A 120 2.41 -5.41 -12.10
C LYS A 120 1.43 -4.27 -12.40
N ARG A 121 1.12 -4.04 -13.68
CA ARG A 121 0.20 -2.98 -14.11
C ARG A 121 -1.27 -3.33 -13.81
N ARG A 122 -1.65 -4.61 -13.94
CA ARG A 122 -2.99 -5.10 -13.63
C ARG A 122 -3.28 -5.02 -12.13
N GLU A 123 -2.35 -5.43 -11.27
CA GLU A 123 -2.53 -5.34 -9.82
C GLU A 123 -2.62 -3.90 -9.33
N ARG A 124 -1.78 -3.01 -9.86
CA ARG A 124 -1.91 -1.56 -9.60
C ARG A 124 -3.28 -1.02 -9.99
N LYS A 125 -3.92 -1.59 -11.03
CA LYS A 125 -5.29 -1.22 -11.42
C LYS A 125 -6.31 -1.79 -10.43
N ASN A 126 -6.20 -3.06 -10.06
CA ASN A 126 -7.09 -3.70 -9.09
C ASN A 126 -7.04 -3.01 -7.72
N MET A 127 -5.84 -2.67 -7.23
CA MET A 127 -5.67 -1.91 -5.99
C MET A 127 -6.29 -0.51 -6.08
N ARG A 128 -6.23 0.15 -7.25
CA ARG A 128 -6.93 1.42 -7.47
C ARG A 128 -8.45 1.27 -7.50
N GLU A 129 -8.95 0.14 -7.99
CA GLU A 129 -10.39 -0.16 -7.98
C GLU A 129 -10.88 -0.51 -6.57
N PHE A 130 -10.07 -1.20 -5.76
CA PHE A 130 -10.40 -1.51 -4.37
C PHE A 130 -10.50 -0.27 -3.47
N VAL A 131 -9.71 0.77 -3.77
CA VAL A 131 -9.71 2.04 -3.02
C VAL A 131 -10.82 3.00 -3.49
N ARG A 132 -11.54 2.68 -4.58
CA ARG A 132 -12.56 3.55 -5.20
C ARG A 132 -13.98 3.10 -4.89
#